data_AF-A0A2M6XBJ4-F1
#
_entry.id   AF-A0A2M6XBJ4-F1
#
_cell.length_a   1.000
_cell.length_b   1.000
_cell.length_c   1.000
_cell.angle_alpha   90.00
_cell.angle_beta   90.00
_cell.angle_gamma   90.00
#
_symmetry.space_group_name_H-M   'P 1'
#
loop_
_entity.id
_entity.type
_entity.pdbx_description
1 polymer ?
#
loop_
_entity_poly.entity_id
_entity_poly.type
_entity_poly.pdbx_seq_one_letter_code
_entity_poly.pdbx_strand_id
1 'polypeptide(L)' 'KKRFREHNDGRSLATKPFRPYKLIFYEAFLNRIDAKSRETYLKGGYGRKTIKGMLKKYSNEK' A
#
# COMPACT_ATOMS: atom_id res chain seq x y z
N LYS A 1 -4.21 -8.57 7.82
CA LYS A 1 -4.19 -7.99 9.21
C LYS A 1 -2.80 -8.01 9.87
N LYS A 2 -2.05 -9.13 9.84
CA LYS A 2 -0.71 -9.25 10.47
C LYS A 2 0.29 -8.16 10.04
N ARG A 3 0.52 -7.99 8.72
CA ARG A 3 1.46 -6.98 8.19
C ARG A 3 1.18 -5.55 8.67
N PHE A 4 -0.08 -5.12 8.66
CA PHE A 4 -0.43 -3.77 9.09
C PHE A 4 -0.02 -3.52 10.56
N ARG A 5 -0.24 -4.51 11.43
CA ARG A 5 0.21 -4.45 12.82
C ARG A 5 1.74 -4.40 12.91
N GLU A 6 2.45 -5.24 12.15
CA GLU A 6 3.92 -5.26 12.13
C GLU A 6 4.54 -3.93 11.64
N HIS A 7 3.92 -3.29 10.65
CA HIS A 7 4.36 -1.99 10.15
C HIS A 7 4.14 -0.88 11.18
N ASN A 8 3.01 -0.87 11.89
CA ASN A 8 2.76 0.10 12.97
C ASN A 8 3.60 -0.19 14.23
N ASP A 9 3.94 -1.43 14.49
CA ASP A 9 4.86 -1.85 15.56
C ASP A 9 6.32 -1.49 15.23
N GLY A 10 6.63 -1.14 13.97
CA GLY A 10 7.96 -0.69 13.55
C GLY A 10 8.96 -1.81 13.29
N ARG A 11 8.47 -3.03 13.06
CA ARG A 11 9.31 -4.21 12.81
C ARG A 11 10.02 -4.18 11.45
N SER A 12 9.58 -3.31 10.54
CA SER A 12 10.22 -3.13 9.23
C SER A 12 11.02 -1.83 9.20
N LEU A 13 12.33 -1.95 9.00
CA LEU A 13 13.32 -0.86 9.00
C LEU A 13 12.92 0.29 8.07
N ALA A 14 12.48 -0.03 6.85
CA ALA A 14 12.07 0.97 5.85
C ALA A 14 10.79 1.71 6.23
N THR A 15 9.87 1.06 6.96
CA THR A 15 8.58 1.66 7.35
C THR A 15 8.60 2.26 8.76
N LYS A 16 9.59 1.92 9.58
CA LYS A 16 9.74 2.38 10.97
C LYS A 16 9.68 3.91 11.14
N PRO A 17 10.30 4.75 10.28
CA PRO A 17 10.31 6.20 10.50
C PRO A 17 9.00 6.92 10.12
N PHE A 18 8.12 6.31 9.31
CA PHE A 18 6.90 6.98 8.81
C PHE A 18 5.61 6.53 9.51
N ARG A 19 5.74 5.99 10.72
CA ARG A 19 4.61 5.60 11.56
C ARG A 19 3.98 6.84 12.23
N PRO A 20 2.67 6.82 12.53
CA PRO A 20 1.73 5.73 12.33
C PRO A 20 1.14 5.65 10.92
N TYR A 21 0.91 4.44 10.42
CA TYR A 21 0.24 4.19 9.14
C TYR A 21 -1.27 4.02 9.32
N LYS A 22 -2.04 4.70 8.46
CA LYS A 22 -3.48 4.48 8.27
C LYS A 22 -3.71 3.64 7.02
N LEU A 23 -4.48 2.56 7.14
CA LEU A 23 -4.86 1.73 6.00
C LEU A 23 -5.98 2.42 5.21
N ILE A 24 -5.68 2.83 3.98
CA ILE A 24 -6.63 3.56 3.10
C ILE A 24 -7.26 2.61 2.09
N PHE A 25 -6.47 1.67 1.57
CA PHE A 25 -6.89 0.73 0.54
C PHE A 25 -6.07 -0.56 0.64
N TYR A 26 -6.69 -1.69 0.33
CA TYR A 26 -6.02 -2.97 0.14
C TYR A 26 -6.74 -3.79 -0.93
N GLU A 27 -5.99 -4.62 -1.65
CA GLU A 27 -6.51 -5.62 -2.58
C GLU A 27 -6.12 -7.01 -2.06
N ALA A 28 -6.98 -7.99 -2.29
CA ALA A 28 -6.73 -9.39 -1.97
C ALA A 28 -6.82 -10.24 -3.23
N PHE A 29 -5.94 -11.23 -3.35
CA PHE A 29 -5.86 -12.13 -4.49
C PHE A 29 -5.83 -13.57 -3.98
N LEU A 30 -6.43 -14.48 -4.75
CA LEU A 30 -6.40 -15.92 -4.46
C LEU A 30 -5.03 -16.52 -4.77
N ASN A 31 -4.38 -16.04 -5.84
CA ASN A 31 -3.07 -16.51 -6.27
C ASN A 31 -1.96 -15.52 -5.86
N ARG A 32 -0.86 -16.08 -5.34
CA ARG A 32 0.34 -15.31 -4.99
C ARG A 32 1.01 -14.67 -6.21
N ILE A 33 0.96 -15.32 -7.37
CA ILE A 33 1.57 -14.81 -8.61
C ILE A 33 0.87 -13.53 -9.04
N ASP A 34 -0.46 -13.54 -9.07
CA ASP A 34 -1.26 -12.35 -9.41
C ASP A 34 -1.04 -11.22 -8.40
N ALA A 35 -0.99 -11.54 -7.10
CA ALA A 35 -0.66 -10.56 -6.06
C ALA A 35 0.71 -9.92 -6.28
N LYS A 36 1.72 -10.69 -6.68
CA LYS A 36 3.07 -10.20 -6.92
C LYS A 36 3.14 -9.35 -8.19
N SER A 37 2.51 -9.78 -9.27
CA SER A 37 2.41 -9.01 -10.52
C SER A 37 1.73 -7.67 -10.28
N ARG A 38 0.65 -7.67 -9.50
CA ARG A 38 -0.03 -6.44 -9.07
C ARG A 38 0.86 -5.55 -8.22
N GLU A 39 1.54 -6.10 -7.20
CA GLU A 39 2.44 -5.33 -6.34
C GLU A 39 3.53 -4.63 -7.16
N THR A 40 4.15 -5.32 -8.12
CA THR A 40 5.16 -4.75 -9.02
C THR A 40 4.59 -3.63 -9.88
N TYR A 41 3.41 -3.84 -10.48
CA TYR A 41 2.74 -2.80 -11.26
C TYR A 41 2.43 -1.55 -10.42
N LEU A 42 1.89 -1.72 -9.21
CA LEU A 42 1.56 -0.62 -8.29
C LEU A 42 2.79 0.14 -7.79
N LYS A 43 3.94 -0.54 -7.65
CA LYS A 43 5.22 0.09 -7.32
C LYS A 43 5.81 0.90 -8.48
N GLY A 44 5.38 0.64 -9.72
CA GLY A 44 5.79 1.37 -10.92
C GLY A 44 5.12 2.74 -11.07
N GLY A 45 5.58 3.54 -12.04
CA GLY A 45 5.09 4.90 -12.28
C GLY A 45 3.61 4.97 -12.66
N TYR A 46 3.18 4.14 -13.62
CA TYR A 46 1.79 4.07 -14.05
C TYR A 46 0.86 3.58 -12.94
N GLY A 47 1.26 2.55 -12.17
CA GLY A 47 0.47 2.05 -11.06
C GLY A 47 0.27 3.09 -9.95
N ARG A 48 1.28 3.89 -9.64
CA ARG A 48 1.15 5.04 -8.72
C ARG A 48 0.14 6.08 -9.22
N LYS A 49 0.13 6.38 -10.53
CA LYS A 49 -0.85 7.29 -11.14
C LYS A 49 -2.27 6.75 -11.01
N THR A 50 -2.45 5.45 -11.24
CA THR A 50 -3.73 4.75 -11.07
C THR A 50 -4.24 4.84 -9.64
N ILE A 51 -3.40 4.54 -8.64
CA ILE A 51 -3.78 4.68 -7.22
C ILE A 51 -4.15 6.13 -6.88
N LYS A 52 -3.39 7.11 -7.36
CA LYS A 52 -3.68 8.53 -7.12
C LYS A 52 -5.02 8.96 -7.73
N GLY A 53 -5.36 8.43 -8.90
CA GLY A 53 -6.68 8.63 -9.52
C GLY A 53 -7.80 7.97 -8.73
N MET A 54 -7.61 6.72 -8.32
CA MET A 54 -8.59 5.95 -7.52
C MET A 54 -8.86 6.59 -6.16
N LEU A 55 -7.81 7.08 -5.49
CA LEU A 55 -7.86 7.72 -4.19
C LEU A 55 -7.89 9.25 -4.28
N LYS A 56 -8.38 9.82 -5.40
CA LYS A 56 -8.34 11.28 -5.65
C LYS A 56 -8.99 12.09 -4.53
N LYS A 57 -10.13 11.63 -3.99
CA LYS A 57 -10.81 12.30 -2.86
C LYS A 57 -9.93 12.30 -1.61
N TYR A 58 -9.47 11.13 -1.18
CA TYR A 58 -8.58 11.00 -0.01
C TYR A 58 -7.24 11.73 -0.17
N SER A 59 -6.68 11.75 -1.38
CA SER A 59 -5.40 12.43 -1.66
C SER A 59 -5.50 13.95 -1.67
N ASN A 60 -6.70 14.51 -1.85
CA ASN A 60 -6.96 15.95 -1.87
C ASN A 60 -7.41 16.50 -0.51
N GLU A 61 -7.68 15.64 0.48
CA GLU A 61 -8.00 16.01 1.87
C GLU A 61 -6.74 16.18 2.74
N LYS A 62 -5.61 16.53 2.13
CA LYS A 62 -4.35 16.81 2.84
C LYS A 62 -4.13 18.30 3.05
#